data_AF-A0A5C7UQL7-F1
#
_entry.id   AF-A0A5C7UQL7-F1
#
_cell.length_a   1.000
_cell.length_b   1.000
_cell.length_c   1.000
_cell.angle_alpha   90.00
_cell.angle_beta   90.00
_cell.angle_gamma   90.00
#
_symmetry.space_group_name_H-M   'P 1'
#
loop_
_entity.id
_entity.type
_entity.pdbx_description
1 polymer ?
#
loop_
_entity_poly.entity_id
_entity_poly.type
_entity_poly.pdbx_seq_one_letter_code
_entity_poly.pdbx_strand_id
1 'polypeptide(L)' 'MRQKNSSLGKRDLNKIRRSLPKGWQNQSAAMTNKSHSTVSMVMIKKRNNTLVIQQAIELCNLPEQEKTILKIKLNPVL' A
#
# COMPACT_ATOMS: atom_id res chain seq x y z
N MET A 1 8.00 -22.36 9.99
CA MET A 1 8.26 -20.96 10.42
C MET A 1 7.18 -20.06 9.84
N ARG A 2 6.32 -19.45 10.66
CA ARG A 2 5.32 -18.47 10.17
C ARG A 2 6.09 -17.25 9.69
N GLN A 3 6.19 -17.05 8.38
CA GLN A 3 6.61 -15.77 7.81
C GLN A 3 5.70 -14.71 8.45
N LYS A 4 6.25 -13.87 9.32
CA LYS A 4 5.54 -12.71 9.83
C LYS A 4 5.30 -11.84 8.60
N ASN A 5 4.09 -11.90 8.02
CA ASN A 5 3.65 -10.97 7.00
C ASN A 5 3.84 -9.57 7.57
N SER A 6 4.93 -8.91 7.20
CA SER A 6 5.33 -7.59 7.65
C SER A 6 4.36 -6.60 7.04
N SER A 7 3.24 -6.37 7.70
CA SER A 7 2.31 -5.32 7.31
C SER A 7 2.89 -3.96 7.67
N LEU A 8 2.72 -2.98 6.78
CA LEU A 8 3.11 -1.60 7.08
C LEU A 8 2.35 -1.09 8.32
N GLY A 9 3.06 -0.38 9.18
CA GLY A 9 2.47 0.25 10.35
C GLY A 9 1.46 1.33 9.98
N LYS A 10 0.61 1.72 10.94
CA LYS A 10 -0.41 2.79 10.77
C LYS A 10 0.23 4.11 10.26
N ARG A 11 1.43 4.44 10.75
CA ARG A 11 2.16 5.65 10.36
C ARG A 11 2.57 5.63 8.90
N ASP A 12 3.15 4.52 8.44
CA ASP A 12 3.59 4.32 7.06
C ASP A 12 2.39 4.35 6.09
N LEU A 13 1.28 3.68 6.43
CA LEU A 13 0.05 3.71 5.62
C LEU A 13 -0.57 5.11 5.57
N ASN A 14 -0.57 5.85 6.67
CA ASN A 14 -1.04 7.23 6.66
C ASN A 14 -0.17 8.14 5.80
N LYS A 15 1.15 7.90 5.75
CA LYS A 15 2.07 8.64 4.90
C LYS A 15 1.76 8.40 3.42
N ILE A 16 1.58 7.13 3.03
CA ILE A 16 1.16 6.76 1.66
C ILE A 16 -0.18 7.42 1.35
N ARG A 17 -1.19 7.25 2.22
CA ARG A 17 -2.54 7.78 2.00
C ARG A 17 -2.58 9.29 1.77
N ARG A 18 -1.75 10.05 2.49
CA ARG A 18 -1.67 11.53 2.35
C ARG A 18 -0.97 11.97 1.06
N SER A 19 -0.18 11.09 0.47
CA SER A 19 0.64 11.38 -0.71
C SER A 19 0.04 10.81 -1.99
N LEU A 20 -1.15 10.18 -1.91
CA LEU A 20 -1.84 9.61 -3.06
C LEU A 20 -2.62 10.70 -3.83
N PRO A 21 -2.60 10.66 -5.17
CA PRO A 21 -3.37 11.58 -5.99
C PRO A 21 -4.88 11.33 -5.87
N LYS A 22 -5.71 12.34 -6.16
CA LYS A 22 -7.16 12.18 -6.16
C LYS A 22 -7.57 11.12 -7.19
N GLY A 23 -8.47 10.20 -6.82
CA GLY A 23 -8.94 9.13 -7.70
C GLY A 23 -8.03 7.89 -7.77
N TRP A 24 -6.93 7.85 -7.01
CA TRP A 24 -6.02 6.69 -6.96
C TRP A 24 -6.73 5.37 -6.66
N GLN A 25 -7.84 5.39 -5.90
CA GLN A 25 -8.58 4.19 -5.55
C GLN A 25 -9.15 3.49 -6.79
N ASN A 26 -9.60 4.24 -7.81
CA ASN A 26 -10.14 3.67 -9.03
C ASN A 26 -9.05 2.96 -9.83
N GLN A 27 -7.88 3.60 -9.92
CA GLN A 27 -6.72 3.02 -10.60
C GLN A 27 -6.20 1.78 -9.87
N SER A 28 -6.10 1.84 -8.54
CA SER A 28 -5.70 0.69 -7.73
C SER A 28 -6.72 -0.46 -7.81
N ALA A 29 -8.01 -0.16 -7.79
CA ALA A 29 -9.09 -1.14 -7.95
C ALA A 29 -9.00 -1.90 -9.29
N ALA A 30 -8.80 -1.17 -10.39
CA ALA A 30 -8.63 -1.74 -11.73
C ALA A 30 -7.37 -2.62 -11.82
N MET A 31 -6.24 -2.13 -11.31
CA MET A 31 -4.95 -2.86 -11.38
C MET A 31 -4.92 -4.11 -10.49
N THR A 32 -5.65 -4.11 -9.38
CA THR A 32 -5.65 -5.21 -8.40
C THR A 32 -6.83 -6.16 -8.54
N ASN A 33 -7.74 -5.89 -9.47
CA ASN A 33 -9.04 -6.54 -9.62
C ASN A 33 -9.80 -6.63 -8.27
N LYS A 34 -9.78 -5.53 -7.51
CA LYS A 34 -10.45 -5.40 -6.21
C LYS A 34 -11.52 -4.34 -6.28
N SER A 35 -12.56 -4.49 -5.46
CA SER A 35 -13.57 -3.44 -5.30
C SER A 35 -12.96 -2.18 -4.68
N HIS A 36 -13.52 -1.02 -5.03
CA HIS A 36 -13.16 0.26 -4.41
C HIS A 36 -13.30 0.22 -2.88
N SER A 37 -14.33 -0.47 -2.37
CA SER A 37 -14.54 -0.70 -0.94
C SER A 37 -13.40 -1.49 -0.31
N THR A 38 -12.88 -2.51 -1.00
CA THR A 38 -11.74 -3.30 -0.54
C THR A 38 -10.48 -2.45 -0.51
N VAL A 39 -10.19 -1.69 -1.56
CA VAL A 39 -9.01 -0.80 -1.65
C VAL A 39 -9.01 0.23 -0.50
N SER A 40 -10.15 0.88 -0.27
CA SER A 40 -10.31 1.82 0.84
C SER A 40 -10.13 1.15 2.20
N MET A 41 -10.67 -0.06 2.36
CA MET A 41 -10.59 -0.80 3.61
C MET A 41 -9.17 -1.29 3.91
N VAL A 42 -8.35 -1.60 2.90
CA VAL A 42 -6.96 -2.02 3.07
C VAL A 42 -6.12 -0.92 3.72
N MET A 43 -6.29 0.32 3.26
CA MET A 43 -5.53 1.46 3.81
C MET A 43 -5.94 1.85 5.24
N ILE A 44 -7.11 1.41 5.70
CA ILE A 44 -7.65 1.77 7.03
C ILE A 44 -7.54 0.60 8.02
N LYS A 45 -8.01 -0.60 7.63
CA LYS A 45 -8.21 -1.76 8.51
C LYS A 45 -7.50 -3.04 8.02
N LYS A 46 -7.51 -3.34 6.72
CA LYS A 46 -7.02 -4.62 6.16
C LYS A 46 -5.59 -4.51 5.60
N ARG A 47 -4.62 -4.20 6.48
CA ARG A 47 -3.20 -3.95 6.16
C ARG A 47 -2.41 -5.14 5.63
N ASN A 48 -3.04 -6.31 5.54
CA ASN A 48 -2.40 -7.55 5.11
C ASN A 48 -2.53 -7.78 3.59
N ASN A 49 -3.19 -6.89 2.87
CA ASN A 49 -3.28 -6.96 1.41
C ASN A 49 -2.09 -6.22 0.79
N THR A 50 -0.97 -6.92 0.71
CA THR A 50 0.30 -6.44 0.16
C THR A 50 0.16 -5.92 -1.27
N LEU A 51 -0.66 -6.57 -2.11
CA LEU A 51 -0.88 -6.17 -3.50
C LEU A 51 -1.45 -4.74 -3.62
N VAL A 52 -2.50 -4.43 -2.85
CA VAL A 52 -3.11 -3.10 -2.86
C VAL A 52 -2.17 -2.05 -2.28
N ILE A 53 -1.43 -2.38 -1.23
CA ILE A 53 -0.47 -1.46 -0.61
C ILE A 53 0.70 -1.19 -1.56
N GLN A 54 1.21 -2.21 -2.25
CA GLN A 54 2.27 -2.05 -3.24
C GLN A 54 1.84 -1.13 -4.37
N GLN A 55 0.62 -1.32 -4.90
CA GLN A 55 0.07 -0.42 -5.91
C GLN A 55 -0.09 1.01 -5.38
N ALA A 56 -0.50 1.18 -4.11
CA ALA A 56 -0.59 2.49 -3.49
C ALA A 56 0.80 3.16 -3.32
N ILE A 57 1.86 2.38 -3.08
CA ILE A 57 3.23 2.91 -3.05
C ILE A 57 3.67 3.38 -4.43
N GLU A 58 3.38 2.62 -5.49
CA GLU A 58 3.72 3.05 -6.87
C GLU A 58 3.02 4.36 -7.25
N LEU A 59 1.75 4.49 -6.86
CA LEU A 59 0.90 5.63 -7.19
C LEU A 59 1.12 6.86 -6.29
N CYS A 60 1.81 6.73 -5.15
CA CYS A 60 2.00 7.86 -4.25
C CYS A 60 3.10 8.80 -4.74
N ASN A 61 2.94 10.09 -4.49
CA ASN A 61 3.89 11.14 -4.84
C ASN A 61 5.03 11.27 -3.81
N LEU A 62 5.45 10.15 -3.20
CA LEU A 62 6.61 10.13 -2.34
C LEU A 62 7.90 10.05 -3.16
N PRO A 63 9.04 10.54 -2.64
CA PRO A 63 10.35 10.32 -3.27
C PRO A 63 10.63 8.83 -3.46
N GLU A 64 11.32 8.46 -4.54
CA GLU A 64 11.66 7.06 -4.86
C GLU A 64 12.41 6.36 -3.72
N GLN A 65 13.30 7.08 -3.03
CA GLN A 65 13.99 6.56 -1.84
C GLN A 65 13.01 6.08 -0.75
N GLU A 66 11.93 6.85 -0.50
CA GLU A 66 10.93 6.49 0.49
C GLU A 66 10.04 5.35 0.02
N LYS A 67 9.69 5.32 -1.28
CA LYS A 67 8.96 4.20 -1.88
C LYS A 67 9.74 2.89 -1.69
N THR A 68 11.04 2.91 -1.92
CA THR A 68 11.92 1.74 -1.72
C THR A 68 11.92 1.27 -0.26
N ILE A 69 12.05 2.19 0.71
CA ILE A 69 11.98 1.86 2.14
C ILE A 69 10.62 1.21 2.48
N LEU A 70 9.52 1.75 1.94
CA LEU A 70 8.18 1.21 2.17
C LEU A 70 8.01 -0.17 1.53
N LYS A 71 8.55 -0.41 0.33
CA LYS A 71 8.54 -1.71 -0.36
C LYS A 71 9.31 -2.76 0.44
N ILE A 72 10.51 -2.43 0.93
CA ILE A 72 11.33 -3.33 1.75
C ILE A 72 10.62 -3.67 3.07
N LYS A 73 10.01 -2.68 3.74
CA LYS A 73 9.23 -2.93 4.97
C LYS A 73 7.99 -3.79 4.72
N LEU A 74 7.33 -3.60 3.59
CA LEU A 74 6.13 -4.35 3.21
C LEU A 74 6.49 -5.80 2.86
N ASN A 75 7.63 -6.03 2.21
CA ASN A 75 8.12 -7.35 1.87
C ASN A 75 9.66 -7.42 1.96
N PRO A 76 10.23 -7.83 3.10
CA PRO A 76 11.68 -7.83 3.34
C PRO A 76 12.44 -8.96 2.63
N VAL A 77 11.81 -9.64 1.66
CA VAL A 77 12.35 -10.81 0.94
C VAL A 77 12.86 -10.45 -0.47
N LEU A 78 12.92 -9.15 -0.81
CA LEU A 78 13.54 -8.64 -2.05
C LEU A 78 14.93 -8.06 -1.77
#